data_AF-A0A1Y5P8Y3-F1
#
_entry.id   AF-A0A1Y5P8Y3-F1
#
_cell.length_a   1.000
_cell.length_b   1.000
_cell.length_c   1.000
_cell.angle_alpha   90.00
_cell.angle_beta   90.00
_cell.angle_gamma   90.00
#
_symmetry.space_group_name_H-M   'P 1'
#
loop_
_entity.id
_entity.type
_entity.pdbx_description
1 polymer ?
#
loop_
_entity_poly.entity_id
_entity_poly.type
_entity_poly.pdbx_seq_one_letter_code
_entity_poly.pdbx_strand_id
1 'polypeptide(L)'
;MTAPFLGISDFTTEYQGTLSTGETTTATRLLQVVSDGIRGLKPDVDTEAAKQVLFEVVRDAMMYGDLGPLSSFQNITSKRQVSGAFDEGARAVIDYLTTRQRKLLGLDPVQAAPRGYFPKCDY
;
A
#
# COMPACT_ATOMS: atom_id res chain seq x y z
N MET A 1 11.81 19.20 -0.74
CA MET A 1 10.71 18.29 -0.37
C MET A 1 9.43 18.92 -0.86
N THR A 2 8.66 18.22 -1.68
CA THR A 2 7.40 18.72 -2.24
C THR A 2 6.25 18.33 -1.30
N ALA A 3 5.28 19.22 -1.11
CA ALA A 3 4.13 18.97 -0.23
C ALA A 3 3.43 17.65 -0.62
N PRO A 4 2.96 16.82 0.32
CA PRO A 4 2.28 15.57 0.00
C PRO A 4 0.96 15.82 -0.75
N PHE A 5 0.46 14.81 -1.49
CA PHE A 5 -0.81 14.94 -2.22
C PHE A 5 -2.02 15.07 -1.31
N LEU A 6 -1.94 14.50 -0.11
CA LEU A 6 -2.95 14.56 0.94
C LEU A 6 -2.31 15.05 2.24
N GLY A 7 -2.91 16.06 2.87
CA GLY A 7 -2.47 16.59 4.16
C GLY A 7 -2.92 15.72 5.32
N ILE A 8 -2.26 15.86 6.48
CA ILE A 8 -2.62 15.10 7.69
C ILE A 8 -4.05 15.39 8.17
N SER A 9 -4.54 16.64 8.01
CA SER A 9 -5.91 17.03 8.34
C SER A 9 -6.94 16.27 7.52
N ASP A 10 -6.72 16.21 6.21
CA ASP A 10 -7.63 15.59 5.26
C ASP A 10 -7.61 14.06 5.45
N PHE A 11 -6.41 13.51 5.64
CA PHE A 11 -6.23 12.11 6.01
C PHE A 11 -7.00 11.74 7.27
N THR A 12 -6.89 12.52 8.35
CA THR A 12 -7.64 12.23 9.59
C THR A 12 -9.15 12.34 9.43
N THR A 13 -9.60 13.24 8.55
CA THR A 13 -11.03 13.40 8.22
C THR A 13 -11.56 12.17 7.50
N GLU A 14 -10.82 11.68 6.50
CA GLU A 14 -11.17 10.49 5.73
C GLU A 14 -11.00 9.18 6.52
N TYR A 15 -10.03 9.13 7.44
CA TYR A 15 -9.78 7.98 8.31
C TYR A 15 -10.90 7.79 9.35
N GLN A 16 -11.70 8.83 9.61
CA GLN A 16 -12.82 8.83 10.56
C GLN A 16 -12.44 8.39 11.98
N GLY A 17 -11.16 8.52 12.35
CA GLY A 17 -10.60 8.04 13.60
C GLY A 17 -9.70 9.08 14.26
N THR A 18 -9.58 9.01 15.59
CA THR A 18 -8.64 9.86 16.33
C THR A 18 -7.28 9.18 16.36
N LEU A 19 -6.27 9.84 15.80
CA LEU A 19 -4.90 9.38 15.88
C LEU A 19 -4.26 9.88 17.19
N SER A 20 -3.53 9.02 17.88
CA SER A 20 -2.61 9.44 18.94
C SER A 20 -1.48 10.31 18.37
N THR A 21 -0.72 10.97 19.25
CA THR A 21 0.42 11.80 18.85
C THR A 21 1.49 10.99 18.10
N GLY A 22 1.72 9.73 18.52
CA GLY A 22 2.67 8.82 17.86
C GLY A 22 2.19 8.39 16.48
N GLU A 23 0.90 8.06 16.35
CA GLU A 23 0.29 7.71 15.07
C GLU A 23 0.26 8.89 14.09
N THR A 24 -0.07 10.10 14.58
CA THR A 24 -0.04 11.32 13.77
C THR A 24 1.35 11.59 13.18
N THR A 25 2.40 11.42 14.00
CA THR A 25 3.79 11.57 13.56
C THR A 25 4.16 10.54 12.49
N THR A 26 3.71 9.30 12.68
CA THR A 26 3.97 8.20 11.74
C THR A 26 3.22 8.41 10.43
N ALA A 27 1.92 8.72 10.49
CA ALA A 27 1.08 9.04 9.34
C ALA A 27 1.67 10.18 8.51
N THR A 28 2.11 11.27 9.16
CA THR A 28 2.72 12.42 8.47
C THR A 28 3.97 12.02 7.67
N ARG A 29 4.82 11.15 8.22
CA ARG A 29 6.01 10.63 7.53
C ARG A 29 5.64 9.72 6.37
N LEU A 30 4.66 8.82 6.57
CA LEU A 30 4.19 7.90 5.53
C LEU A 30 3.55 8.67 4.36
N LEU A 31 2.74 9.69 4.64
CA LEU A 31 2.13 10.55 3.62
C LEU A 31 3.19 11.20 2.72
N GLN A 32 4.30 11.67 3.32
CA GLN A 32 5.41 12.24 2.57
C GLN A 32 6.12 11.19 1.70
N VAL A 33 6.53 10.07 2.30
CA VAL A 33 7.31 9.03 1.61
C VAL A 33 6.53 8.43 0.43
N VAL A 34 5.24 8.13 0.63
CA VAL A 34 4.40 7.56 -0.43
C VAL A 34 4.14 8.60 -1.52
N SER A 35 3.93 9.88 -1.17
CA SER A 35 3.78 10.95 -2.17
C SER A 35 5.02 11.11 -3.05
N ASP A 36 6.21 11.09 -2.44
CA ASP A 36 7.46 11.19 -3.18
C ASP A 36 7.73 9.94 -4.02
N GLY A 37 7.34 8.76 -3.52
CA GLY A 37 7.37 7.51 -4.28
C GLY A 37 6.46 7.54 -5.52
N ILE A 38 5.21 8.00 -5.38
CA ILE A 38 4.27 8.14 -6.51
C ILE A 38 4.85 9.09 -7.57
N ARG A 39 5.42 10.23 -7.17
CA ARG A 39 6.07 11.18 -8.10
C ARG A 39 7.26 10.58 -8.82
N GLY A 40 8.04 9.75 -8.13
CA GLY A 40 9.16 9.02 -8.73
C GLY A 40 8.70 8.02 -9.80
N LEU A 41 7.55 7.38 -9.61
CA LEU A 41 6.98 6.42 -10.56
C LEU A 41 6.29 7.12 -11.74
N LYS A 42 5.53 8.17 -11.46
CA LYS A 42 4.75 8.91 -12.46
C LYS A 42 4.73 10.41 -12.11
N PRO A 43 5.58 11.22 -12.75
CA PRO A 43 5.63 12.66 -12.49
C PRO A 43 4.35 13.41 -12.89
N ASP A 44 3.62 12.89 -13.88
CA ASP A 44 2.37 13.44 -14.44
C ASP A 44 1.11 12.74 -13.92
N VAL A 45 1.17 12.21 -12.70
CA VAL A 45 0.06 11.49 -12.08
C VAL A 45 -1.16 12.39 -11.89
N ASP A 46 -2.35 11.84 -12.14
CA ASP A 46 -3.61 12.49 -11.77
C ASP A 46 -3.67 12.69 -10.24
N THR A 47 -3.90 13.92 -9.82
CA THR A 47 -3.84 14.30 -8.41
C THR A 47 -4.94 13.66 -7.59
N GLU A 48 -6.13 13.47 -8.16
CA GLU A 48 -7.25 12.84 -7.44
C GLU A 48 -7.03 11.34 -7.27
N ALA A 49 -6.57 10.66 -8.32
CA ALA A 49 -6.13 9.26 -8.21
C ALA A 49 -4.98 9.08 -7.21
N ALA A 50 -4.00 9.99 -7.21
CA ALA A 50 -2.87 9.95 -6.28
C ALA A 50 -3.31 10.10 -4.81
N LYS A 51 -4.28 10.98 -4.52
CA LYS A 51 -4.87 11.13 -3.17
C LYS A 51 -5.54 9.85 -2.69
N GLN A 52 -6.35 9.23 -3.53
CA GLN A 52 -7.04 7.98 -3.19
C GLN A 52 -6.05 6.86 -2.87
N VAL A 53 -5.02 6.68 -3.71
CA VAL A 53 -4.00 5.65 -3.50
C VAL A 53 -3.17 5.95 -2.25
N LEU A 54 -2.82 7.22 -2.04
CA LEU A 54 -2.10 7.67 -0.85
C LEU A 54 -2.88 7.37 0.43
N PHE A 55 -4.19 7.65 0.46
CA PHE A 55 -5.06 7.32 1.59
C PHE A 55 -5.07 5.82 1.88
N GLU A 56 -5.32 4.99 0.87
CA GLU A 56 -5.39 3.53 1.03
C GLU A 56 -4.07 2.95 1.57
N VAL A 57 -2.95 3.34 0.97
CA VAL A 57 -1.63 2.83 1.36
C VAL A 57 -1.26 3.25 2.79
N VAL A 58 -1.50 4.50 3.17
CA VAL A 58 -1.19 4.98 4.52
C VAL A 58 -2.13 4.37 5.55
N ARG A 59 -3.43 4.26 5.24
CA ARG A 59 -4.41 3.57 6.11
C ARG A 59 -3.98 2.13 6.38
N ASP A 60 -3.65 1.39 5.33
CA ASP A 60 -3.30 -0.02 5.45
C ASP A 60 -1.95 -0.20 6.17
N ALA A 61 -0.97 0.68 5.90
CA ALA A 61 0.30 0.69 6.62
C ALA A 61 0.15 1.01 8.12
N MET A 62 -0.82 1.85 8.49
CA MET A 62 -1.12 2.14 9.89
C MET A 62 -1.89 1.02 10.59
N MET A 63 -2.82 0.38 9.88
CA MET A 63 -3.64 -0.71 10.42
C MET A 63 -2.91 -2.04 10.54
N TYR A 64 -1.93 -2.30 9.66
CA TYR A 64 -1.25 -3.59 9.56
C TYR A 64 0.28 -3.49 9.63
N GLY A 65 0.83 -2.32 9.92
CA GLY A 65 2.28 -2.12 9.96
C GLY A 65 2.99 -2.93 11.06
N ASP A 66 2.28 -3.22 12.15
CA ASP A 66 2.70 -4.09 13.24
C ASP A 66 2.72 -5.58 12.87
N LEU A 67 1.89 -5.98 11.91
CA LEU A 67 1.88 -7.33 11.33
C LEU A 67 3.05 -7.55 10.37
N GLY A 68 3.77 -6.48 10.00
CA GLY A 68 5.08 -6.55 9.37
C GLY A 68 5.17 -7.53 8.17
N PRO A 69 6.28 -8.28 8.02
CA PRO A 69 6.50 -9.22 6.92
C PRO A 69 5.84 -10.59 7.15
N LEU A 70 4.78 -10.66 7.94
CA LEU A 70 4.05 -11.91 8.15
C LEU A 70 3.20 -12.20 6.90
N SER A 71 3.36 -13.38 6.31
CA SER A 71 2.52 -13.87 5.21
C SER A 71 1.14 -14.37 5.71
N SER A 72 0.98 -14.55 7.02
CA SER A 72 -0.29 -14.91 7.65
C SER A 72 -0.27 -14.62 9.14
N PHE A 73 -1.43 -14.37 9.73
CA PHE A 73 -1.60 -14.33 11.18
C PHE A 73 -2.69 -15.29 11.63
N GLN A 74 -2.47 -15.90 12.80
CA GLN A 74 -3.45 -16.70 13.48
C GLN A 74 -3.45 -16.31 14.96
N ASN A 75 -4.55 -15.74 15.43
CA ASN A 75 -4.75 -15.41 16.83
C ASN A 75 -5.82 -16.34 17.41
N ILE A 76 -5.43 -17.16 18.38
CA ILE A 76 -6.31 -18.08 19.11
C ILE A 76 -6.40 -17.59 20.55
N THR A 77 -7.52 -16.97 20.88
CA THR A 77 -7.92 -16.72 22.27
C THR A 77 -9.00 -17.74 22.62
N SER A 78 -9.05 -18.22 23.87
CA SER A 78 -9.87 -19.36 24.35
C SER A 78 -11.36 -19.43 23.91
N LYS A 79 -11.94 -18.36 23.34
CA LYS A 79 -13.31 -18.32 22.80
C LYS A 79 -13.44 -17.69 21.39
N ARG A 80 -12.35 -17.26 20.74
CA ARG A 80 -12.39 -16.58 19.44
C ARG A 80 -11.14 -16.88 18.63
N GLN A 81 -11.34 -17.36 17.41
CA GLN A 81 -10.29 -17.55 16.42
C GLN A 81 -10.42 -16.46 15.35
N VAL A 82 -9.33 -15.75 15.09
CA VAL A 82 -9.21 -14.80 13.97
C VAL A 82 -7.97 -15.20 13.19
N SER A 83 -8.13 -15.48 11.90
CA SER A 83 -7.04 -15.83 11.00
C SER A 83 -7.21 -15.12 9.66
N GLY A 84 -6.10 -14.67 9.08
CA GLY A 84 -6.04 -14.08 7.75
C GLY A 84 -4.68 -14.36 7.11
N ALA A 85 -4.67 -14.60 5.80
CA ALA A 85 -3.46 -14.64 5.00
C ALA A 85 -3.22 -13.24 4.41
N PHE A 86 -1.99 -12.78 4.48
CA PHE A 86 -1.55 -11.58 3.77
C PHE A 86 -1.03 -12.03 2.40
N ASP A 87 -1.42 -11.32 1.35
CA ASP A 87 -0.92 -11.59 0.01
C ASP A 87 0.61 -11.38 0.00
N GLU A 88 1.36 -12.34 -0.54
CA GLU A 88 2.85 -12.37 -0.52
C GLU A 88 3.50 -11.15 -1.21
N GLY A 89 2.71 -10.37 -1.96
CA GLY A 89 3.09 -9.07 -2.52
C GLY A 89 3.42 -8.00 -1.49
N ALA A 90 3.38 -8.35 -0.20
CA ALA A 90 3.63 -7.46 0.89
C ALA A 90 5.11 -7.31 1.29
N ARG A 91 5.99 -6.83 0.38
CA ARG A 91 7.36 -6.37 0.74
C ARG A 91 7.83 -5.14 -0.06
N ALA A 92 8.45 -4.19 0.65
CA ALA A 92 8.98 -2.86 0.24
C ALA A 92 8.01 -1.88 -0.47
N VAL A 93 7.79 -0.70 0.16
CA VAL A 93 6.87 0.44 -0.13
C VAL A 93 6.56 0.81 -1.60
N ILE A 94 7.32 0.34 -2.59
CA ILE A 94 7.13 0.64 -4.02
C ILE A 94 6.50 -0.53 -4.79
N ASP A 95 6.70 -1.80 -4.38
CA ASP A 95 6.12 -2.99 -5.05
C ASP A 95 4.70 -3.35 -4.56
N TYR A 96 4.20 -2.68 -3.52
CA TYR A 96 2.89 -2.94 -2.89
C TYR A 96 1.68 -2.29 -3.56
N LEU A 97 1.89 -1.46 -4.59
CA LEU A 97 0.75 -0.89 -5.28
C LEU A 97 -0.06 -2.05 -5.85
N THR A 98 -1.24 -2.28 -5.26
CA THR A 98 -2.13 -3.34 -5.71
C THR A 98 -2.43 -3.13 -7.19
N THR A 99 -2.80 -4.20 -7.91
CA THR A 99 -3.19 -4.09 -9.32
C THR A 99 -4.24 -3.00 -9.55
N ARG A 100 -5.13 -2.78 -8.57
CA ARG A 100 -6.11 -1.69 -8.57
C ARG A 100 -5.44 -0.32 -8.46
N GLN A 101 -4.56 -0.11 -7.48
CA GLN A 101 -3.86 1.16 -7.27
C GLN A 101 -2.98 1.52 -8.47
N ARG A 102 -2.28 0.54 -9.06
CA ARG A 102 -1.51 0.75 -10.29
C ARG A 102 -2.40 1.24 -11.43
N LYS A 103 -3.55 0.58 -11.66
CA LYS A 103 -4.53 1.02 -12.64
C LYS A 103 -5.05 2.44 -12.35
N LEU A 104 -5.32 2.78 -11.09
CA LEU A 104 -5.76 4.12 -10.70
C LEU A 104 -4.70 5.18 -11.03
N LEU A 105 -3.43 4.90 -10.80
CA LEU A 105 -2.34 5.81 -11.18
C LEU A 105 -2.06 5.82 -12.70
N GLY A 106 -2.78 5.02 -13.48
CA GLY A 106 -2.49 4.80 -14.89
C GLY A 106 -1.09 4.22 -15.11
N LEU A 107 -0.62 3.41 -14.16
CA LEU A 107 0.54 2.53 -14.32
C LEU A 107 0.00 1.21 -14.89
N ASP A 108 0.42 0.86 -16.11
CA ASP A 108 -0.02 -0.40 -16.72
C ASP A 108 0.29 -1.58 -15.79
N PRO A 109 -0.64 -2.54 -15.65
CA PRO A 109 -0.36 -3.78 -14.95
C PRO A 109 0.65 -4.57 -15.80
N VAL A 110 1.94 -4.39 -15.51
CA VAL A 110 3.02 -5.18 -16.09
C VAL A 110 2.95 -6.57 -15.46
N GLN A 111 1.93 -7.36 -15.81
CA GLN A 111 2.12 -8.80 -15.90
C GLN A 111 2.72 -9.05 -17.28
N ALA A 112 4.05 -8.99 -17.36
CA ALA A 112 4.73 -9.50 -18.52
C ALA A 112 4.38 -10.99 -18.65
N ALA A 113 3.58 -11.34 -19.66
CA ALA A 113 3.37 -12.74 -19.99
C ALA A 113 4.74 -13.38 -20.28
N PRO A 114 5.05 -14.57 -19.74
CA PRO A 114 6.31 -15.24 -20.04
C PRO A 114 6.43 -15.41 -21.57
N ARG A 115 7.49 -14.89 -22.18
CA ARG A 115 7.73 -14.94 -23.63
C ARG A 115 7.93 -16.36 -24.17
N GLY A 116 7.98 -17.38 -23.31
CA GLY A 116 8.05 -18.78 -23.69
C GLY A 116 7.73 -19.68 -22.50
N TYR A 117 6.98 -20.74 -22.78
CA TYR A 117 6.81 -21.90 -21.91
C TYR A 117 7.55 -23.05 -22.58
N PHE A 118 8.54 -23.64 -21.90
CA PHE A 118 9.16 -24.88 -22.35
C PHE A 118 8.39 -26.04 -21.72
N PRO A 119 7.68 -26.88 -22.51
CA PRO A 119 7.10 -28.10 -21.97
C PRO A 119 8.22 -28.99 -21.44
N LYS A 120 7.96 -29.62 -20.29
CA LYS A 120 8.91 -30.54 -19.66
C LYS A 120 9.15 -31.72 -20.61
N CYS A 121 10.41 -31.94 -20.98
CA CYS A 121 10.92 -33.04 -21.84
C CYS A 121 10.95 -32.83 -23.37
N ASP A 122 10.93 -31.59 -23.88
CA ASP A 122 11.43 -31.31 -25.25
C ASP A 122 12.87 -30.76 -25.16
N TYR A 123 13.86 -31.66 -25.32
CA TYR A 123 15.26 -31.35 -25.59
C TYR A 123 15.66 -31.95 -26.93
#